data_AF-A0A2E4Y7C2-F1
#
_entry.id   AF-A0A2E4Y7C2-F1
#
_cell.length_a   1.000
_cell.length_b   1.000
_cell.length_c   1.000
_cell.angle_alpha   90.00
_cell.angle_beta   90.00
_cell.angle_gamma   90.00
#
_symmetry.space_group_name_H-M   'P 1'
#
loop_
_entity.id
_entity.type
_entity.pdbx_description
1 polymer ?
#
loop_
_entity_poly.entity_id
_entity_poly.type
_entity_poly.pdbx_seq_one_letter_code
_entity_poly.pdbx_strand_id
1 'polypeptide(L)' 'MKEKIESLFKERNISGTGHGYIQVDGSEGKVKYWLDSGMEYDFSFLPSKEEAGLFMFVVRNGKFSLI' A
#
# COMPACT_ATOMS: atom_id res chain seq x y z
N MET A 1 -2.39 -4.54 9.61
CA MET A 1 -1.93 -4.16 8.24
C MET A 1 -2.86 -3.22 7.46
N LYS A 2 -4.09 -3.63 7.09
CA LYS A 2 -5.00 -2.82 6.24
C LYS A 2 -5.21 -1.38 6.72
N GLU A 3 -5.49 -1.20 8.01
CA GLU A 3 -5.71 0.14 8.60
C GLU A 3 -4.45 1.02 8.54
N LYS A 4 -3.25 0.44 8.72
CA LYS A 4 -1.96 1.16 8.60
C LYS A 4 -1.77 1.68 7.19
N ILE A 5 -2.04 0.84 6.20
CA ILE A 5 -1.96 1.19 4.78
C ILE A 5 -3.02 2.26 4.44
N GLU A 6 -4.26 2.09 4.89
CA GLU A 6 -5.32 3.08 4.67
C GLU A 6 -4.98 4.47 5.27
N SER A 7 -4.33 4.51 6.43
CA SER A 7 -3.84 5.75 7.03
C SER A 7 -2.80 6.44 6.14
N LEU A 8 -1.83 5.69 5.62
CA LEU A 8 -0.79 6.21 4.73
C LEU A 8 -1.39 6.79 3.43
N PHE A 9 -2.39 6.13 2.86
CA PHE A 9 -3.09 6.62 1.66
C PHE A 9 -3.83 7.93 1.92
N LYS A 10 -4.45 8.08 3.09
CA LYS A 10 -5.12 9.32 3.51
C LYS A 10 -4.12 10.46 3.76
N GLU A 11 -3.03 10.19 4.48
CA GLU A 11 -1.99 11.17 4.80
C GLU A 11 -1.32 11.73 3.54
N ARG A 12 -1.10 10.88 2.53
CA ARG A 12 -0.41 11.25 1.29
C ARG A 12 -1.34 11.81 0.23
N ASN A 13 -2.64 11.91 0.53
CA ASN A 13 -3.67 12.41 -0.38
C ASN A 13 -3.58 11.77 -1.77
N ILE A 14 -3.37 10.44 -1.78
CA ILE A 14 -3.25 9.67 -3.02
C ILE A 14 -4.62 9.67 -3.67
N SER A 15 -4.82 10.62 -4.57
CA SER A 15 -6.02 10.78 -5.36
C SER A 15 -5.82 10.07 -6.69
N GLY A 16 -6.74 9.17 -6.99
CA GLY A 16 -6.63 8.37 -8.21
C GLY A 16 -7.71 7.30 -8.28
N THR A 17 -7.81 6.70 -9.46
CA THR A 17 -8.53 5.45 -9.65
C THR A 17 -7.58 4.48 -10.35
N GLY A 18 -7.37 3.30 -9.79
CA GLY A 18 -6.43 2.31 -10.33
C GLY A 18 -6.25 1.11 -9.42
N HIS A 19 -5.62 0.07 -9.94
CA HIS A 19 -5.14 -1.05 -9.13
C HIS A 19 -3.67 -0.80 -8.78
N GLY A 20 -3.23 -1.47 -7.72
CA GLY A 20 -1.84 -1.51 -7.36
C GLY A 20 -1.52 -2.72 -6.50
N TYR A 21 -0.24 -2.88 -6.24
CA TYR A 21 0.26 -3.93 -5.36
C TYR A 21 1.07 -3.34 -4.24
N ILE A 22 1.02 -3.98 -3.09
CA ILE A 22 1.76 -3.65 -1.88
C ILE A 22 2.65 -4.85 -1.57
N GLN A 23 3.95 -4.64 -1.63
CA GLN A 23 4.92 -5.60 -1.15
C GLN A 23 5.37 -5.22 0.26
N VAL A 24 5.16 -6.12 1.20
CA VAL A 24 5.52 -5.96 2.60
C VAL A 24 6.71 -6.87 2.90
N ASP A 25 7.86 -6.27 3.22
CA ASP A 25 9.04 -6.97 3.67
C ASP A 25 9.07 -7.04 5.20
N GLY A 26 8.74 -8.23 5.73
CA GLY A 26 8.77 -8.58 7.15
C GLY A 26 10.15 -8.53 7.81
N SER A 27 11.22 -8.50 7.02
CA SER A 27 12.60 -8.50 7.51
C SER A 27 13.14 -7.07 7.65
N GLU A 28 12.74 -6.18 6.75
CA GLU A 28 13.31 -4.83 6.66
C GLU A 28 12.39 -3.71 7.14
N GLY A 29 11.13 -3.99 7.47
CA GLY A 29 10.22 -2.90 7.86
C GLY A 29 9.80 -2.02 6.68
N LYS A 30 9.87 -2.54 5.46
CA LYS A 30 9.67 -1.78 4.24
C LYS A 30 8.39 -2.20 3.53
N VAL A 31 7.63 -1.22 3.07
CA VAL A 31 6.42 -1.43 2.30
C VAL A 31 6.48 -0.62 1.03
N LYS A 32 6.49 -1.33 -0.09
CA LYS A 32 6.52 -0.72 -1.42
C LYS A 32 5.16 -0.87 -2.07
N TYR A 33 4.73 0.14 -2.81
CA TYR A 33 3.58 -0.02 -3.67
C TYR A 33 3.69 0.76 -4.96
N TRP A 34 3.00 0.23 -5.96
CA TRP A 34 2.95 0.76 -7.31
C TRP A 34 1.53 0.72 -7.83
N LEU A 35 1.10 1.82 -8.44
CA LEU A 35 -0.15 1.93 -9.18
C LEU A 35 0.10 1.54 -10.65
N ASP A 36 -0.90 0.94 -11.31
CA ASP A 36 -0.86 0.61 -12.74
C ASP A 36 -0.52 1.82 -13.63
N SER A 37 -0.78 3.05 -13.14
CA SER A 37 -0.41 4.30 -13.82
C SER A 37 1.09 4.60 -13.84
N GLY A 38 1.93 3.71 -13.29
CA GLY A 38 3.38 3.89 -13.22
C GLY A 38 3.84 4.80 -12.07
N MET A 39 2.93 5.19 -11.17
CA MET A 39 3.31 5.90 -9.95
C MET A 39 3.74 4.90 -8.87
N GLU A 40 5.01 4.96 -8.50
CA GLU A 40 5.60 4.21 -7.39
C GLU A 40 5.78 5.11 -6.17
N TYR A 41 5.58 4.54 -5.01
CA TYR A 41 5.74 5.24 -3.75
C TYR A 41 6.29 4.26 -2.70
N ASP A 42 7.33 4.70 -2.00
CA ASP A 42 7.93 3.93 -0.91
C ASP A 42 7.38 4.40 0.44
N PHE A 43 6.96 3.44 1.27
CA PHE A 43 6.67 3.66 2.68
C PHE A 43 7.51 2.75 3.58
N SER A 44 7.73 3.20 4.80
CA SER A 44 8.42 2.41 5.81
C SER A 44 7.59 2.37 7.07
N PHE A 45 7.13 1.18 7.43
CA PHE A 45 6.56 0.88 8.74
C PHE A 45 7.00 -0.53 9.07
N LEU A 46 7.25 -0.85 10.34
CA LEU A 46 7.63 -2.21 10.75
C LEU A 46 6.39 -3.14 10.69
N PRO A 47 6.27 -4.04 9.69
CA PRO A 47 5.27 -5.10 9.71
C PRO A 47 5.81 -6.27 10.54
N SER A 48 4.93 -7.10 11.07
CA SER A 48 5.36 -8.39 11.62
C SER A 48 5.78 -9.34 10.48
N LYS A 49 6.52 -10.41 10.80
CA LYS A 49 6.84 -11.46 9.81
C LYS A 49 5.58 -12.14 9.25
N GLU A 50 4.48 -12.14 10.00
CA GLU A 50 3.18 -12.67 9.59
C GLU A 50 2.43 -11.71 8.65
N GLU A 51 2.81 -10.43 8.63
CA GLU A 51 2.29 -9.40 7.74
C GLU A 51 3.07 -9.32 6.40
N ALA A 52 4.19 -10.07 6.27
CA ALA A 52 4.97 -10.11 5.03
C ALA A 52 4.17 -10.75 3.89
N GLY A 53 4.24 -10.14 2.70
CA GLY A 53 3.51 -10.65 1.54
C GLY A 53 3.32 -9.63 0.43
N LEU A 54 2.69 -10.09 -0.65
CA LEU A 54 2.24 -9.26 -1.75
C LEU A 54 0.72 -9.16 -1.69
N PHE A 55 0.19 -7.95 -1.62
CA PHE A 55 -1.23 -7.69 -1.52
C PHE A 55 -1.68 -6.80 -2.67
N MET A 56 -2.82 -7.12 -3.27
CA MET A 56 -3.41 -6.26 -4.29
C MET A 56 -4.37 -5.27 -3.62
N PHE A 57 -4.49 -4.08 -4.19
CA PHE A 57 -5.49 -3.12 -3.76
C PHE A 57 -6.08 -2.38 -4.96
N VAL A 58 -7.21 -1.72 -4.71
CA VAL A 58 -7.78 -0.75 -5.63
C VAL A 58 -7.95 0.57 -4.92
N VAL A 59 -7.72 1.65 -5.66
CA VAL A 59 -8.19 2.99 -5.29
C VAL A 59 -9.33 3.34 -6.23
N ARG A 60 -10.47 3.77 -5.70
CA ARG A 60 -11.61 4.27 -6.49
C ARG A 60 -12.08 5.57 -5.90
N ASN A 61 -12.02 6.65 -6.66
CA ASN A 61 -12.39 8.00 -6.20
C ASN A 61 -11.66 8.38 -4.89
N GLY A 62 -10.36 8.07 -4.78
CA GLY A 62 -9.57 8.30 -3.57
C GLY A 62 -9.87 7.37 -2.39
N LYS A 63 -10.75 6.37 -2.55
CA LYS A 63 -11.01 5.33 -1.54
C LYS A 63 -10.16 4.10 -1.81
N PHE A 64 -9.32 3.75 -0.85
CA PHE A 64 -8.52 2.53 -0.84
C PHE A 64 -9.35 1.31 -0.45
N SER A 65 -9.06 0.16 -1.06
CA SER A 65 -9.57 -1.15 -0.63
C SER A 65 -8.55 -2.24 -0.97
N LEU A 66 -8.10 -2.98 0.04
CA LEU A 66 -7.30 -4.19 -0.13
C LEU A 66 -8.19 -5.31 -0.71
N ILE A 67 -7.65 -6.09 -1.66
CA ILE A 67 -8.32 -7.21 -2.34
C ILE A 67 -7.73 -8.53 -1.84
#